data_AF-A0A1C6IU63-F1
#
_entry.id   AF-A0A1C6IU63-F1
#
_cell.length_a   1.000
_cell.length_b   1.000
_cell.length_c   1.000
_cell.angle_alpha   90.00
_cell.angle_beta   90.00
_cell.angle_gamma   90.00
#
_symmetry.space_group_name_H-M   'P 1'
#
loop_
_entity.id
_entity.type
_entity.pdbx_description
1 polymer ?
#
loop_
_entity_poly.entity_id
_entity_poly.type
_entity_poly.pdbx_seq_one_letter_code
_entity_poly.pdbx_strand_id
1 'polypeptide(L)'
;MENKKMTTPIVSVGADTEQLPNVCNDSITDFNEDGKSLDDYLEEMQKEFSKQMSPSYLKTVSMSELYDTVFNVQTPLIDGLLQRGTYIFAGSPKVGKSFMMVQLAYHISTGTPLWGYKVQKSTVLYFALEDDYPRLQERNPNLKVFSAHLHIDEATPHLHIDFVPFTTGSKRGLDTRVSLKQALAAQGFKGGTRGDTEWNQWVSAEKSALAFVMERHGIEWEHKGTHEKHLSVLDYKKQERATELEQLGAKIEEKQTEFNVLSERVLNYDDGLENLKNVEEMLDTAPEYQLSEPQGFMTAKAYKTKIAESLIQKLKALVKTALARCFEGWDNYHRLNITNGNLYRKSEMLSKINSKLKSENENLRSEVKDYKLLRKVFGHKQIDELLEQARNIKGRKRENPRSR
;
A
#
# COMPACT_ATOMS: atom_id res chain seq x y z
N MET A 1 -46.44 23.56 -80.16
CA MET A 1 -45.33 22.83 -80.82
C MET A 1 -44.52 22.10 -79.75
N GLU A 2 -43.60 21.23 -80.17
CA GLU A 2 -43.21 20.05 -79.37
C GLU A 2 -42.07 20.23 -78.37
N ASN A 3 -41.96 19.21 -77.51
CA ASN A 3 -40.90 18.94 -76.55
C ASN A 3 -39.46 19.12 -77.08
N LYS A 4 -38.53 19.34 -76.13
CA LYS A 4 -37.50 18.32 -75.85
C LYS A 4 -37.01 18.34 -74.40
N LYS A 5 -36.48 17.19 -73.95
CA LYS A 5 -36.05 16.86 -72.58
C LYS A 5 -34.55 16.55 -72.51
N MET A 6 -33.94 16.81 -71.35
CA MET A 6 -32.76 16.12 -70.77
C MET A 6 -31.42 16.25 -71.54
N THR A 7 -30.22 16.13 -70.93
CA THR A 7 -29.84 15.54 -69.62
C THR A 7 -28.67 16.31 -68.93
N THR A 8 -28.36 15.96 -67.67
CA THR A 8 -27.35 16.47 -66.68
C THR A 8 -25.86 16.18 -67.03
N PRO A 9 -24.79 16.61 -66.26
CA PRO A 9 -24.61 16.73 -64.76
C PRO A 9 -24.02 18.08 -64.18
N ILE A 10 -24.51 18.64 -63.03
CA ILE A 10 -24.12 18.48 -61.58
C ILE A 10 -22.76 19.20 -61.23
N VAL A 11 -22.50 19.98 -60.15
CA VAL A 11 -22.99 20.25 -58.74
C VAL A 11 -22.91 21.81 -58.44
N SER A 12 -23.17 22.52 -57.31
CA SER A 12 -23.50 22.42 -55.84
C SER A 12 -24.48 23.58 -55.42
N VAL A 13 -24.94 23.98 -54.20
CA VAL A 13 -24.65 23.86 -52.72
C VAL A 13 -23.47 24.72 -52.21
N GLY A 14 -23.47 25.49 -51.08
CA GLY A 14 -24.42 25.87 -49.97
C GLY A 14 -23.58 26.34 -48.73
N ALA A 15 -23.98 26.97 -47.60
CA ALA A 15 -25.17 27.61 -46.94
C ALA A 15 -24.61 28.48 -45.74
N ASP A 16 -25.19 29.47 -45.03
CA ASP A 16 -26.54 29.99 -44.63
C ASP A 16 -27.11 29.47 -43.27
N THR A 17 -27.74 30.24 -42.33
CA THR A 17 -27.89 31.71 -42.00
C THR A 17 -28.63 31.90 -40.62
N GLU A 18 -28.56 33.05 -39.90
CA GLU A 18 -29.11 33.30 -38.51
C GLU A 18 -30.00 34.56 -38.27
N GLN A 19 -30.85 34.61 -37.21
CA GLN A 19 -31.48 35.83 -36.61
C GLN A 19 -32.07 35.68 -35.16
N LEU A 20 -32.43 36.80 -34.47
CA LEU A 20 -32.81 36.93 -33.02
C LEU A 20 -34.35 36.99 -32.71
N PRO A 21 -34.85 36.97 -31.43
CA PRO A 21 -35.32 38.23 -30.76
C PRO A 21 -35.51 38.31 -29.18
N ASN A 22 -35.49 39.56 -28.65
CA ASN A 22 -36.29 40.25 -27.58
C ASN A 22 -36.65 39.69 -26.16
N VAL A 23 -36.14 40.34 -25.11
CA VAL A 23 -36.78 41.33 -24.17
C VAL A 23 -38.23 41.14 -23.61
N CYS A 24 -38.29 40.87 -22.29
CA CYS A 24 -39.10 41.45 -21.17
C CYS A 24 -40.59 41.91 -21.28
N ASN A 25 -41.42 41.54 -20.27
CA ASN A 25 -42.36 42.43 -19.54
C ASN A 25 -42.97 41.72 -18.30
N ASP A 26 -43.06 42.42 -17.15
CA ASP A 26 -43.78 41.96 -15.95
C ASP A 26 -45.23 42.51 -15.90
N SER A 27 -46.21 41.71 -15.45
CA SER A 27 -47.58 42.17 -15.20
C SER A 27 -48.22 41.54 -13.96
N ILE A 28 -48.74 42.38 -13.06
CA ILE A 28 -49.29 41.96 -11.76
C ILE A 28 -50.75 41.50 -11.89
N THR A 29 -50.95 40.27 -12.35
CA THR A 29 -52.21 39.51 -12.24
C THR A 29 -51.89 38.04 -12.08
N ASP A 30 -52.22 37.48 -10.91
CA ASP A 30 -52.66 36.08 -10.65
C ASP A 30 -52.49 35.70 -9.16
N PHE A 31 -53.01 36.57 -8.28
CA PHE A 31 -53.28 36.19 -6.90
C PHE A 31 -54.58 35.37 -6.87
N ASN A 32 -54.47 34.03 -6.87
CA ASN A 32 -55.42 32.98 -6.45
C ASN A 32 -55.55 31.80 -7.43
N GLU A 33 -54.50 30.98 -7.62
CA GLU A 33 -54.67 29.60 -8.14
C GLU A 33 -54.25 28.51 -7.12
N ASP A 34 -53.10 28.66 -6.46
CA ASP A 34 -52.70 27.78 -5.34
C ASP A 34 -52.99 28.42 -3.97
N GLY A 35 -53.72 27.70 -3.10
CA GLY A 35 -54.18 28.17 -1.79
C GLY A 35 -53.12 28.18 -0.68
N LYS A 36 -51.99 28.84 -0.90
CA LYS A 36 -50.89 29.04 0.07
C LYS A 36 -51.15 30.23 1.01
N SER A 37 -50.63 30.14 2.23
CA SER A 37 -50.59 31.24 3.21
C SER A 37 -49.58 32.32 2.80
N LEU A 38 -49.76 33.54 3.33
CA LEU A 38 -48.74 34.60 3.28
C LEU A 38 -47.45 34.16 3.99
N ASP A 39 -47.57 33.37 5.05
CA ASP A 39 -46.43 32.78 5.77
C ASP A 39 -45.68 31.75 4.89
N ASP A 40 -46.38 30.95 4.08
CA ASP A 40 -45.76 30.00 3.15
C ASP A 40 -44.93 30.74 2.09
N TYR A 41 -45.44 31.87 1.58
CA TYR A 41 -44.73 32.73 0.63
C TYR A 41 -43.48 33.37 1.25
N LEU A 42 -43.55 33.79 2.52
CA LEU A 42 -42.40 34.32 3.26
C LEU A 42 -41.38 33.22 3.57
N GLU A 43 -41.83 31.99 3.88
CA GLU A 43 -40.94 30.84 4.11
C GLU A 43 -40.28 30.37 2.80
N GLU A 44 -40.99 30.38 1.66
CA GLU A 44 -40.41 30.10 0.34
C GLU A 44 -39.39 31.17 -0.07
N MET A 45 -39.68 32.45 0.16
CA MET A 45 -38.70 33.55 -0.02
C MET A 45 -37.45 33.36 0.86
N GLN A 46 -37.63 33.03 2.15
CA GLN A 46 -36.49 32.77 3.04
C GLN A 46 -35.72 31.50 2.67
N LYS A 47 -36.40 30.44 2.21
CA LYS A 47 -35.78 29.24 1.63
C LYS A 47 -34.93 29.60 0.42
N GLU A 48 -35.47 30.32 -0.55
CA GLU A 48 -34.76 30.61 -1.78
C GLU A 48 -33.56 31.56 -1.54
N PHE A 49 -33.68 32.51 -0.61
CA PHE A 49 -32.56 33.37 -0.19
C PHE A 49 -31.47 32.58 0.57
N SER A 50 -31.86 31.67 1.47
CA SER A 50 -30.93 30.79 2.19
C SER A 50 -30.24 29.79 1.25
N LYS A 51 -30.97 29.34 0.22
CA LYS A 51 -30.50 28.45 -0.83
C LYS A 51 -29.53 29.19 -1.76
N GLN A 52 -29.79 30.43 -2.15
CA GLN A 52 -28.85 31.30 -2.88
C GLN A 52 -27.56 31.59 -2.09
N MET A 53 -27.64 31.65 -0.75
CA MET A 53 -26.47 31.74 0.14
C MET A 53 -25.69 30.41 0.27
N SER A 54 -26.18 29.30 -0.27
CA SER A 54 -25.50 28.00 -0.20
C SER A 54 -24.29 27.95 -1.15
N PRO A 55 -23.12 27.44 -0.73
CA PRO A 55 -21.97 27.20 -1.61
C PRO A 55 -22.25 26.25 -2.79
N SER A 56 -23.36 25.51 -2.75
CA SER A 56 -23.82 24.58 -3.79
C SER A 56 -24.87 25.16 -4.75
N TYR A 57 -25.24 26.44 -4.62
CA TYR A 57 -26.21 27.08 -5.51
C TYR A 57 -25.59 27.47 -6.85
N LEU A 58 -26.12 26.90 -7.92
CA LEU A 58 -25.82 27.32 -9.30
C LEU A 58 -26.90 28.33 -9.72
N LYS A 59 -26.52 29.59 -9.94
CA LYS A 59 -27.45 30.58 -10.52
C LYS A 59 -27.82 30.12 -11.93
N THR A 60 -29.09 29.76 -12.13
CA THR A 60 -29.68 29.62 -13.46
C THR A 60 -29.92 30.99 -14.07
N VAL A 61 -29.76 31.08 -15.39
CA VAL A 61 -30.02 32.27 -16.21
C VAL A 61 -31.00 31.85 -17.29
N SER A 62 -32.04 32.63 -17.53
CA SER A 62 -33.02 32.29 -18.57
C SER A 62 -32.47 32.54 -19.98
N MET A 63 -33.00 31.88 -21.01
CA MET A 63 -32.45 32.02 -22.38
C MET A 63 -32.59 33.46 -22.91
N SER A 64 -33.65 34.17 -22.55
CA SER A 64 -33.86 35.60 -22.87
C SER A 64 -32.87 36.49 -22.11
N GLU A 65 -32.73 36.31 -20.79
CA GLU A 65 -31.72 37.01 -19.97
C GLU A 65 -30.30 36.78 -20.52
N LEU A 66 -29.99 35.58 -21.03
CA LEU A 66 -28.71 35.24 -21.66
C LEU A 66 -28.48 36.02 -22.98
N TYR A 67 -29.51 36.13 -23.85
CA TYR A 67 -29.40 36.89 -25.10
C TYR A 67 -29.26 38.41 -24.87
N ASP A 68 -29.93 38.95 -23.85
CA ASP A 68 -29.86 40.38 -23.51
C ASP A 68 -28.58 40.74 -22.71
N THR A 69 -27.84 39.77 -22.14
CA THR A 69 -26.57 40.04 -21.42
C THR A 69 -25.37 40.33 -22.32
N VAL A 70 -24.83 41.55 -22.21
CA VAL A 70 -23.53 41.92 -22.80
C VAL A 70 -22.37 41.44 -21.92
N PHE A 71 -21.66 40.42 -22.37
CA PHE A 71 -20.50 39.86 -21.66
C PHE A 71 -19.24 40.73 -21.83
N ASN A 72 -18.66 41.18 -20.71
CA ASN A 72 -17.36 41.85 -20.71
C ASN A 72 -16.24 40.88 -21.10
N VAL A 73 -15.42 41.27 -22.08
CA VAL A 73 -14.24 40.51 -22.51
C VAL A 73 -13.26 40.41 -21.35
N GLN A 74 -13.04 39.19 -20.84
CA GLN A 74 -12.11 38.97 -19.74
C GLN A 74 -10.67 39.20 -20.20
N THR A 75 -9.96 40.13 -19.56
CA THR A 75 -8.53 40.31 -19.79
C THR A 75 -7.77 39.08 -19.29
N PRO A 76 -7.02 38.37 -20.16
CA PRO A 76 -6.23 37.21 -19.74
C PRO A 76 -5.10 37.63 -18.80
N LEU A 77 -4.57 36.69 -18.03
CA LEU A 77 -3.38 36.89 -17.21
C LEU A 77 -2.11 36.82 -18.07
N ILE A 78 -2.11 35.94 -19.08
CA ILE A 78 -1.07 35.84 -20.10
C ILE A 78 -1.76 35.73 -21.47
N ASP A 79 -1.52 36.71 -22.34
CA ASP A 79 -2.14 36.81 -23.66
C ASP A 79 -1.89 35.52 -24.45
N GLY A 80 -2.96 34.80 -24.83
CA GLY A 80 -2.89 33.54 -25.58
C GLY A 80 -2.56 32.26 -24.78
N LEU A 81 -2.23 32.34 -23.49
CA LEU A 81 -1.82 31.18 -22.68
C LEU A 81 -2.68 30.94 -21.43
N LEU A 82 -3.11 31.99 -20.73
CA LEU A 82 -3.80 31.86 -19.44
C LEU A 82 -4.87 32.94 -19.28
N GLN A 83 -6.15 32.55 -19.21
CA GLN A 83 -7.25 33.47 -18.92
C GLN A 83 -7.48 33.57 -17.40
N ARG A 84 -8.54 34.26 -16.96
CA ARG A 84 -8.95 34.26 -15.55
C ARG A 84 -9.88 33.07 -15.29
N GLY A 85 -9.57 32.27 -14.27
CA GLY A 85 -10.34 31.08 -13.94
C GLY A 85 -9.55 30.10 -13.08
N THR A 86 -10.15 28.97 -12.74
CA THR A 86 -9.52 27.89 -11.98
C THR A 86 -8.89 26.87 -12.94
N TYR A 87 -7.59 26.62 -12.79
CA TYR A 87 -6.83 25.69 -13.62
C TYR A 87 -6.15 24.62 -12.77
N ILE A 88 -6.17 23.37 -13.22
CA ILE A 88 -5.43 22.25 -12.60
C ILE A 88 -4.19 21.98 -13.45
N PHE A 89 -3.02 22.40 -12.97
CA PHE A 89 -1.75 22.11 -13.63
C PHE A 89 -1.21 20.72 -13.24
N ALA A 90 -1.73 19.69 -13.92
CA ALA A 90 -1.37 18.30 -13.68
C ALA A 90 -0.13 17.84 -14.46
N GLY A 91 0.46 16.74 -14.01
CA GLY A 91 1.64 16.10 -14.62
C GLY A 91 2.37 15.22 -13.60
N SER A 92 3.28 14.37 -14.06
CA SER A 92 4.01 13.43 -13.19
C SER A 92 4.78 14.14 -12.06
N PRO A 93 5.12 13.44 -10.95
CA PRO A 93 5.99 14.00 -9.93
C PRO A 93 7.34 14.47 -10.50
N LYS A 94 7.94 15.48 -9.85
CA LYS A 94 9.28 16.02 -10.12
C LYS A 94 9.58 16.57 -11.53
N VAL A 95 8.65 16.56 -12.49
CA VAL A 95 8.80 17.13 -13.86
C VAL A 95 8.86 18.67 -13.92
N GLY A 96 9.30 19.33 -12.86
CA GLY A 96 9.42 20.79 -12.80
C GLY A 96 8.11 21.56 -12.56
N LYS A 97 6.98 20.91 -12.23
CA LYS A 97 5.67 21.58 -12.03
C LYS A 97 5.76 22.80 -11.10
N SER A 98 6.34 22.63 -9.92
CA SER A 98 6.46 23.71 -8.92
C SER A 98 7.37 24.84 -9.41
N PHE A 99 8.44 24.53 -10.15
CA PHE A 99 9.29 25.54 -10.80
C PHE A 99 8.52 26.32 -11.88
N MET A 100 7.70 25.65 -12.69
CA MET A 100 6.86 26.32 -13.70
C MET A 100 5.78 27.19 -13.05
N MET A 101 5.17 26.77 -11.94
CA MET A 101 4.21 27.60 -11.20
C MET A 101 4.87 28.80 -10.50
N VAL A 102 6.08 28.65 -9.95
CA VAL A 102 6.87 29.77 -9.42
C VAL A 102 7.28 30.74 -10.54
N GLN A 103 7.68 30.24 -11.71
CA GLN A 103 7.98 31.09 -12.87
C GLN A 103 6.73 31.86 -13.32
N LEU A 104 5.59 31.19 -13.46
CA LEU A 104 4.30 31.79 -13.79
C LEU A 104 3.93 32.92 -12.80
N ALA A 105 4.07 32.65 -11.50
CA ALA A 105 3.82 33.62 -10.43
C ALA A 105 4.77 34.82 -10.47
N TYR A 106 6.06 34.61 -10.74
CA TYR A 106 7.05 35.67 -10.90
C TYR A 106 6.74 36.59 -12.09
N HIS A 107 6.42 36.00 -13.25
CA HIS A 107 6.12 36.78 -14.45
C HIS A 107 4.83 37.59 -14.31
N ILE A 108 3.76 37.02 -13.73
CA ILE A 108 2.49 37.72 -13.49
C ILE A 108 2.63 38.82 -12.42
N SER A 109 3.38 38.59 -11.34
CA SER A 109 3.60 39.61 -10.29
C SER A 109 4.50 40.76 -10.73
N THR A 110 5.46 40.51 -11.64
CA THR A 110 6.32 41.56 -12.20
C THR A 110 5.70 42.28 -13.41
N GLY A 111 4.87 41.58 -14.20
CA GLY A 111 4.39 42.04 -15.51
C GLY A 111 5.41 41.83 -16.64
N THR A 112 6.38 40.92 -16.46
CA THR A 112 7.43 40.67 -17.47
C THR A 112 7.03 39.56 -18.45
N PRO A 113 7.33 39.68 -19.75
CA PRO A 113 6.94 38.67 -20.75
C PRO A 113 7.46 37.26 -20.41
N LEU A 114 6.58 36.26 -20.51
CA LEU A 114 6.90 34.84 -20.30
C LEU A 114 6.97 34.13 -21.65
N TRP A 115 8.13 33.57 -22.00
CA TRP A 115 8.35 32.83 -23.27
C TRP A 115 7.93 33.58 -24.54
N GLY A 116 7.99 34.93 -24.52
CA GLY A 116 7.54 35.80 -25.62
C GLY A 116 6.07 36.23 -25.55
N TYR A 117 5.25 35.58 -24.72
CA TYR A 117 3.88 36.02 -24.46
C TYR A 117 3.85 37.25 -23.56
N LYS A 118 2.93 38.17 -23.86
CA LYS A 118 2.68 39.35 -23.04
C LYS A 118 1.88 38.96 -21.79
N VAL A 119 2.31 39.48 -20.64
CA VAL A 119 1.78 39.14 -19.33
C VAL A 119 1.14 40.38 -18.71
N GLN A 120 -0.09 40.25 -18.20
CA GLN A 120 -0.76 41.33 -17.47
C GLN A 120 -0.28 41.31 -16.01
N LYS A 121 0.21 42.46 -15.52
CA LYS A 121 0.69 42.57 -14.14
C LYS A 121 -0.47 42.46 -13.16
N SER A 122 -0.41 41.50 -12.24
CA SER A 122 -1.42 41.28 -11.20
C SER A 122 -0.76 40.89 -9.88
N THR A 123 -1.44 41.15 -8.77
CA THR A 123 -1.07 40.54 -7.48
C THR A 123 -1.17 39.02 -7.61
N VAL A 124 -0.20 38.29 -7.08
CA VAL A 124 -0.16 36.81 -7.04
C VAL A 124 0.11 36.37 -5.61
N LEU A 125 -0.58 35.31 -5.17
CA LEU A 125 -0.36 34.64 -3.90
C LEU A 125 -0.08 33.16 -4.18
N TYR A 126 1.14 32.71 -3.88
CA TYR A 126 1.59 31.33 -4.16
C TYR A 126 1.71 30.54 -2.86
N PHE A 127 0.84 29.56 -2.68
CA PHE A 127 0.76 28.72 -1.49
C PHE A 127 1.58 27.43 -1.65
N ALA A 128 2.87 27.50 -1.29
CA ALA A 128 3.74 26.33 -1.18
C ALA A 128 3.53 25.59 0.17
N LEU A 129 2.39 24.92 0.33
CA LEU A 129 1.95 24.30 1.59
C LEU A 129 2.67 22.98 1.93
N GLU A 130 3.96 22.86 1.58
CA GLU A 130 4.73 21.62 1.70
C GLU A 130 5.88 21.67 2.73
N ASP A 131 6.35 22.84 3.21
CA ASP A 131 7.04 22.95 4.52
C ASP A 131 7.27 24.40 5.06
N ASP A 132 7.58 24.50 6.36
CA ASP A 132 7.46 25.69 7.21
C ASP A 132 8.81 26.44 7.41
N TYR A 133 9.33 27.02 6.33
CA TYR A 133 10.66 27.69 6.25
C TYR A 133 11.07 28.61 7.43
N PRO A 134 10.21 29.49 7.99
CA PRO A 134 10.66 30.49 8.97
C PRO A 134 11.29 29.87 10.22
N ARG A 135 10.68 28.81 10.76
CA ARG A 135 11.14 28.13 11.99
C ARG A 135 12.51 27.48 11.83
N LEU A 136 12.89 27.06 10.62
CA LEU A 136 14.20 26.47 10.37
C LEU A 136 15.27 27.58 10.25
N GLN A 137 14.93 28.71 9.63
CA GLN A 137 15.82 29.88 9.57
C GLN A 137 16.06 30.52 10.95
N GLU A 138 15.06 30.54 11.83
CA GLU A 138 15.20 31.00 13.23
C GLU A 138 16.19 30.13 14.03
N ARG A 139 16.10 28.80 13.91
CA ARG A 139 17.05 27.88 14.56
C ARG A 139 18.45 27.93 13.95
N ASN A 140 18.54 28.18 12.64
CA ASN A 140 19.78 28.05 11.87
C ASN A 140 20.16 29.36 11.16
N PRO A 141 20.49 30.45 11.89
CA PRO A 141 20.71 31.78 11.30
C PRO A 141 21.87 31.82 10.27
N ASN A 142 22.82 30.90 10.37
CA ASN A 142 23.95 30.74 9.45
C ASN A 142 23.75 29.70 8.32
N LEU A 143 22.58 29.04 8.24
CA LEU A 143 22.23 28.14 7.13
C LEU A 143 21.11 28.78 6.32
N LYS A 144 21.44 29.42 5.19
CA LYS A 144 20.42 30.04 4.35
C LYS A 144 19.74 28.97 3.49
N VAL A 145 18.61 28.46 3.98
CA VAL A 145 17.69 27.63 3.19
C VAL A 145 17.29 28.39 1.93
N PHE A 146 17.34 27.71 0.78
CA PHE A 146 16.88 28.24 -0.51
C PHE A 146 15.93 27.30 -1.24
N SER A 147 15.87 26.01 -0.86
CA SER A 147 14.84 25.09 -1.30
C SER A 147 14.44 24.11 -0.20
N ALA A 148 13.18 23.69 -0.22
CA ALA A 148 12.69 22.50 0.46
C ALA A 148 11.71 21.79 -0.47
N HIS A 149 11.83 20.46 -0.57
CA HIS A 149 11.09 19.64 -1.51
C HIS A 149 10.56 18.39 -0.81
N LEU A 150 9.25 18.35 -0.61
CA LEU A 150 8.55 17.19 -0.09
C LEU A 150 8.31 16.18 -1.23
N HIS A 151 8.52 14.90 -0.95
CA HIS A 151 8.33 13.80 -1.88
C HIS A 151 7.38 12.78 -1.26
N ILE A 152 6.10 12.91 -1.58
CA ILE A 152 5.02 11.98 -1.21
C ILE A 152 4.83 10.89 -2.31
N ASP A 153 5.56 11.02 -3.42
CA ASP A 153 5.52 10.17 -4.61
C ASP A 153 6.45 8.94 -4.55
N GLU A 154 7.20 8.76 -3.47
CA GLU A 154 8.09 7.62 -3.26
C GLU A 154 7.63 6.72 -2.11
N ALA A 155 8.23 5.53 -2.01
CA ALA A 155 7.82 4.46 -1.07
C ALA A 155 7.80 4.88 0.41
N THR A 156 8.55 5.92 0.78
CA THR A 156 8.42 6.62 2.06
C THR A 156 8.34 8.13 1.79
N PRO A 157 7.32 8.83 2.34
CA PRO A 157 7.27 10.29 2.26
C PRO A 157 8.49 10.91 2.94
N HIS A 158 9.23 11.77 2.22
CA HIS A 158 10.46 12.36 2.73
C HIS A 158 10.73 13.77 2.18
N LEU A 159 11.50 14.55 2.92
CA LEU A 159 11.79 15.96 2.66
C LEU A 159 13.28 16.15 2.33
N HIS A 160 13.57 16.83 1.22
CA HIS A 160 14.91 17.39 0.95
C HIS A 160 14.93 18.85 1.37
N ILE A 161 16.03 19.31 1.98
CA ILE A 161 16.23 20.72 2.38
C ILE A 161 17.60 21.18 1.88
N ASP A 162 17.60 22.11 0.93
CA ASP A 162 18.81 22.69 0.37
C ASP A 162 19.13 24.04 1.02
N PHE A 163 20.34 24.16 1.57
CA PHE A 163 20.80 25.35 2.28
C PHE A 163 22.25 25.72 1.94
N VAL A 164 22.53 27.03 1.89
CA VAL A 164 23.89 27.56 1.78
C VAL A 164 24.41 27.91 3.18
N PRO A 165 25.42 27.18 3.71
CA PRO A 165 26.03 27.53 4.99
C PRO A 165 26.98 28.72 4.86
N PHE A 166 26.74 29.81 5.58
CA PHE A 166 27.53 31.04 5.47
C PHE A 166 28.06 31.56 6.81
N THR A 167 29.20 32.25 6.76
CA THR A 167 29.83 32.93 7.89
C THR A 167 30.22 34.36 7.47
N THR A 168 30.22 35.30 8.41
CA THR A 168 30.47 36.73 8.22
C THR A 168 31.60 37.22 9.12
N GLY A 169 32.17 38.40 8.87
CA GLY A 169 33.29 38.94 9.66
C GLY A 169 34.66 38.33 9.32
N SER A 170 34.86 37.84 8.09
CA SER A 170 36.10 37.13 7.74
C SER A 170 37.30 38.08 7.57
N LYS A 171 38.31 37.94 8.44
CA LYS A 171 39.51 38.81 8.48
C LYS A 171 40.50 38.68 7.31
N ARG A 172 40.15 37.95 6.24
CA ARG A 172 40.95 37.81 5.00
C ARG A 172 40.00 37.64 3.82
N GLY A 173 40.13 38.48 2.79
CA GLY A 173 39.31 38.42 1.56
C GLY A 173 37.85 38.85 1.80
N LEU A 174 36.90 38.30 1.03
CA LEU A 174 35.47 38.56 1.20
C LEU A 174 35.00 38.32 2.64
N ASP A 175 34.22 39.27 3.17
CA ASP A 175 33.65 39.24 4.53
C ASP A 175 32.72 38.04 4.74
N THR A 176 31.75 37.88 3.83
CA THR A 176 30.78 36.78 3.84
C THR A 176 31.31 35.62 2.98
N ARG A 177 31.25 34.39 3.52
CA ARG A 177 31.85 33.20 2.90
C ARG A 177 31.01 31.95 3.10
N VAL A 178 30.97 31.07 2.10
CA VAL A 178 30.38 29.72 2.21
C VAL A 178 31.33 28.79 2.96
N SER A 179 30.89 28.25 4.10
CA SER A 179 31.72 27.37 4.95
C SER A 179 30.86 26.67 6.00
N LEU A 180 30.52 25.39 5.80
CA LEU A 180 29.71 24.60 6.73
C LEU A 180 30.30 24.57 8.15
N LYS A 181 31.62 24.34 8.25
CA LYS A 181 32.30 24.30 9.55
C LYS A 181 32.21 25.63 10.31
N GLN A 182 32.36 26.76 9.62
CA GLN A 182 32.34 28.09 10.27
C GLN A 182 30.91 28.60 10.51
N ALA A 183 29.94 28.20 9.68
CA ALA A 183 28.53 28.46 9.91
C ALA A 183 28.03 27.77 11.20
N LEU A 184 28.36 26.49 11.39
CA LEU A 184 28.01 25.75 12.60
C LEU A 184 28.81 26.23 13.83
N ALA A 185 30.08 26.58 13.66
CA ALA A 185 30.88 27.16 14.75
C ALA A 185 30.35 28.54 15.22
N ALA A 186 29.80 29.34 14.31
CA ALA A 186 29.13 30.60 14.66
C ALA A 186 27.82 30.39 15.44
N GLN A 187 27.12 29.28 15.21
CA GLN A 187 25.95 28.85 15.99
C GLN A 187 26.33 28.21 17.35
N GLY A 188 27.63 28.04 17.64
CA GLY A 188 28.14 27.53 18.91
C GLY A 188 28.54 26.05 18.93
N PHE A 189 28.33 25.30 17.85
CA PHE A 189 28.78 23.91 17.73
C PHE A 189 30.31 23.86 17.63
N LYS A 190 30.96 23.15 18.55
CA LYS A 190 32.43 23.13 18.68
C LYS A 190 32.91 21.69 18.52
N GLY A 191 33.42 21.36 17.34
CA GLY A 191 33.91 20.01 17.03
C GLY A 191 35.04 19.62 17.98
N GLY A 192 34.85 18.50 18.68
CA GLY A 192 35.75 18.01 19.71
C GLY A 192 36.60 16.84 19.21
N THR A 193 36.00 15.65 19.17
CA THR A 193 36.72 14.41 18.82
C THR A 193 36.52 14.03 17.35
N ARG A 194 37.28 13.04 16.86
CA ARG A 194 37.22 12.56 15.47
C ARG A 194 35.86 11.95 15.07
N GLY A 195 34.99 11.64 16.04
CA GLY A 195 33.59 11.23 15.81
C GLY A 195 32.54 12.27 16.26
N ASP A 196 32.97 13.36 16.90
CA ASP A 196 32.10 14.42 17.44
C ASP A 196 32.45 15.76 16.76
N THR A 197 32.07 15.85 15.49
CA THR A 197 32.25 17.04 14.64
C THR A 197 31.13 18.05 14.87
N GLU A 198 31.34 19.30 14.43
CA GLU A 198 30.31 20.34 14.43
C GLU A 198 29.02 19.86 13.74
N TRP A 199 29.18 19.09 12.65
CA TRP A 199 28.08 18.45 11.91
C TRP A 199 27.34 17.41 12.75
N ASN A 200 28.04 16.52 13.45
CA ASN A 200 27.39 15.46 14.24
C ASN A 200 26.64 16.04 15.46
N GLN A 201 27.21 17.08 16.11
CA GLN A 201 26.54 17.83 17.17
C GLN A 201 25.26 18.51 16.63
N TRP A 202 25.35 19.18 15.48
CA TRP A 202 24.20 19.83 14.84
C TRP A 202 23.11 18.84 14.42
N VAL A 203 23.46 17.73 13.77
CA VAL A 203 22.51 16.66 13.39
C VAL A 203 21.80 16.08 14.62
N SER A 204 22.51 15.95 15.76
CA SER A 204 21.90 15.49 17.02
C SER A 204 20.94 16.53 17.60
N ALA A 205 21.29 17.82 17.52
CA ALA A 205 20.44 18.92 17.99
C ALA A 205 19.15 19.06 17.16
N GLU A 206 19.25 19.07 15.83
CA GLU A 206 18.08 19.14 14.94
C GLU A 206 17.18 17.90 15.07
N LYS A 207 17.73 16.68 15.22
CA LYS A 207 16.92 15.48 15.53
C LYS A 207 16.19 15.60 16.86
N SER A 208 16.82 16.16 17.88
CA SER A 208 16.18 16.38 19.20
C SER A 208 15.10 17.46 19.14
N ALA A 209 15.32 18.54 18.38
CA ALA A 209 14.32 19.58 18.16
C ALA A 209 13.12 19.06 17.34
N LEU A 210 13.36 18.21 16.34
CA LEU A 210 12.33 17.56 15.56
C LEU A 210 11.52 16.57 16.40
N ALA A 211 12.18 15.75 17.23
CA ALA A 211 11.52 14.83 18.16
C ALA A 211 10.59 15.58 19.13
N PHE A 212 11.03 16.68 19.71
CA PHE A 212 10.21 17.53 20.61
C PHE A 212 8.99 18.18 19.91
N VAL A 213 9.00 18.32 18.59
CA VAL A 213 7.81 18.71 17.80
C VAL A 213 6.94 17.49 17.52
N MET A 214 7.54 16.37 17.12
CA MET A 214 6.87 15.09 16.82
C MET A 214 6.12 14.52 18.03
N GLU A 215 6.66 14.63 19.25
CA GLU A 215 6.01 14.23 20.50
C GLU A 215 4.65 14.92 20.70
N ARG A 216 4.54 16.21 20.32
CA ARG A 216 3.27 16.98 20.40
C ARG A 216 2.20 16.46 19.44
N HIS A 217 2.61 15.70 18.43
CA HIS A 217 1.74 15.04 17.45
C HIS A 217 1.65 13.52 17.69
N GLY A 218 2.14 13.01 18.83
CA GLY A 218 2.05 11.60 19.21
C GLY A 218 3.05 10.68 18.51
N ILE A 219 4.16 11.21 17.99
CA ILE A 219 5.19 10.44 17.27
C ILE A 219 6.47 10.38 18.13
N GLU A 220 6.87 9.18 18.55
CA GLU A 220 8.08 8.93 19.35
C GLU A 220 9.32 8.64 18.49
N TRP A 221 10.51 9.02 18.96
CA TRP A 221 11.77 8.78 18.26
C TRP A 221 12.46 7.46 18.68
N GLU A 222 12.41 6.44 17.82
CA GLU A 222 13.08 5.16 18.06
C GLU A 222 14.62 5.25 17.89
N HIS A 223 15.34 5.22 19.01
CA HIS A 223 16.81 5.17 19.03
C HIS A 223 17.37 3.77 18.72
N LYS A 224 17.35 3.34 17.45
CA LYS A 224 17.83 2.00 17.00
C LYS A 224 19.30 1.68 17.35
N GLY A 225 20.14 2.69 17.61
CA GLY A 225 21.49 2.51 18.15
C GLY A 225 22.52 1.91 17.20
N THR A 226 22.15 1.61 15.95
CA THR A 226 23.03 1.09 14.90
C THR A 226 23.77 2.23 14.18
N HIS A 227 25.04 2.00 13.85
CA HIS A 227 25.77 2.77 12.85
C HIS A 227 25.86 1.95 11.56
N GLU A 228 24.71 1.80 10.91
CA GLU A 228 24.65 1.30 9.54
C GLU A 228 25.36 2.28 8.60
N LYS A 229 26.10 1.75 7.62
CA LYS A 229 26.73 2.59 6.60
C LYS A 229 25.65 3.13 5.68
N HIS A 230 25.75 4.41 5.32
CA HIS A 230 24.88 5.01 4.32
C HIS A 230 25.04 4.28 2.97
N LEU A 231 24.07 3.44 2.61
CA LEU A 231 24.01 2.77 1.31
C LEU A 231 23.57 3.77 0.23
N SER A 232 23.88 3.48 -1.05
CA SER A 232 23.21 4.19 -2.14
C SER A 232 21.78 3.65 -2.30
N VAL A 233 20.87 4.45 -2.86
CA VAL A 233 19.49 4.02 -3.18
C VAL A 233 19.49 2.78 -4.10
N LEU A 234 20.49 2.64 -4.97
CA LEU A 234 20.64 1.48 -5.84
C LEU A 234 21.09 0.23 -5.07
N ASP A 235 22.03 0.37 -4.14
CA ASP A 235 22.57 -0.77 -3.38
C ASP A 235 21.59 -1.26 -2.32
N TYR A 236 20.84 -0.35 -1.69
CA TYR A 236 19.71 -0.70 -0.84
C TYR A 236 18.62 -1.46 -1.64
N LYS A 237 18.22 -0.95 -2.82
CA LYS A 237 17.25 -1.65 -3.69
C LYS A 237 17.75 -3.01 -4.23
N LYS A 238 19.07 -3.22 -4.36
CA LYS A 238 19.65 -4.55 -4.64
C LYS A 238 19.52 -5.49 -3.45
N GLN A 239 19.78 -5.01 -2.24
CA GLN A 239 19.70 -5.81 -1.01
C GLN A 239 18.27 -6.27 -0.73
N GLU A 240 17.30 -5.35 -0.75
CA GLU A 240 15.87 -5.66 -0.57
C GLU A 240 15.37 -6.68 -1.63
N ARG A 241 15.73 -6.49 -2.90
CA ARG A 241 15.40 -7.45 -3.97
C ARG A 241 16.06 -8.82 -3.77
N ALA A 242 17.28 -8.88 -3.23
CA ALA A 242 17.92 -10.16 -2.95
C ALA A 242 17.15 -10.93 -1.86
N THR A 243 16.71 -10.26 -0.80
CA THR A 243 15.86 -10.87 0.24
C THR A 243 14.45 -11.21 -0.26
N GLU A 244 13.89 -10.44 -1.19
CA GLU A 244 12.62 -10.77 -1.87
C GLU A 244 12.76 -12.04 -2.72
N LEU A 245 13.83 -12.16 -3.52
CA LEU A 245 14.11 -13.33 -4.34
C LEU A 245 14.37 -14.60 -3.50
N GLU A 246 15.01 -14.48 -2.33
CA GLU A 246 15.21 -15.58 -1.39
C GLU A 246 13.87 -16.08 -0.81
N GLN A 247 12.99 -15.17 -0.40
CA GLN A 247 11.64 -15.50 0.09
C GLN A 247 10.76 -16.12 -1.01
N LEU A 248 10.82 -15.59 -2.24
CA LEU A 248 10.11 -16.15 -3.38
C LEU A 248 10.65 -17.53 -3.77
N GLY A 249 11.97 -17.74 -3.72
CA GLY A 249 12.62 -19.02 -3.99
C GLY A 249 12.15 -20.12 -3.03
N ALA A 250 12.19 -19.87 -1.72
CA ALA A 250 11.70 -20.82 -0.72
C ALA A 250 10.21 -21.15 -0.90
N LYS A 251 9.39 -20.18 -1.33
CA LYS A 251 7.96 -20.36 -1.59
C LYS A 251 7.68 -21.12 -2.89
N ILE A 252 8.55 -21.01 -3.89
CA ILE A 252 8.51 -21.84 -5.11
C ILE A 252 8.88 -23.29 -4.76
N GLU A 253 9.90 -23.50 -3.92
CA GLU A 253 10.29 -24.84 -3.45
C GLU A 253 9.17 -25.53 -2.66
N GLU A 254 8.55 -24.82 -1.70
CA GLU A 254 7.32 -25.28 -1.00
C GLU A 254 6.25 -25.74 -2.00
N LYS A 255 5.88 -24.87 -2.96
CA LYS A 255 4.82 -25.18 -3.93
C LYS A 255 5.20 -26.28 -4.93
N GLN A 256 6.48 -26.44 -5.26
CA GLN A 256 6.94 -27.57 -6.07
C GLN A 256 6.81 -28.89 -5.31
N THR A 257 7.10 -28.92 -4.00
CA THR A 257 6.90 -30.14 -3.20
C THR A 257 5.41 -30.51 -3.04
N GLU A 258 4.53 -29.52 -2.82
CA GLU A 258 3.07 -29.74 -2.84
C GLU A 258 2.60 -30.29 -4.20
N PHE A 259 3.06 -29.70 -5.30
CA PHE A 259 2.70 -30.12 -6.65
C PHE A 259 3.14 -31.57 -6.94
N ASN A 260 4.37 -31.93 -6.58
CA ASN A 260 4.89 -33.29 -6.78
C ASN A 260 4.05 -34.33 -6.02
N VAL A 261 3.69 -34.06 -4.76
CA VAL A 261 2.83 -34.95 -3.95
C VAL A 261 1.41 -35.05 -4.52
N LEU A 262 0.86 -33.97 -5.07
CA LEU A 262 -0.41 -34.02 -5.81
C LEU A 262 -0.30 -34.86 -7.08
N SER A 263 0.80 -34.72 -7.84
CA SER A 263 1.03 -35.44 -9.09
C SER A 263 1.17 -36.96 -8.86
N GLU A 264 1.96 -37.38 -7.86
CA GLU A 264 2.04 -38.79 -7.46
C GLU A 264 0.67 -39.33 -7.04
N ARG A 265 -0.12 -38.54 -6.30
CA ARG A 265 -1.46 -38.94 -5.86
C ARG A 265 -2.45 -39.07 -7.02
N VAL A 266 -2.35 -38.25 -8.07
CA VAL A 266 -3.17 -38.40 -9.29
C VAL A 266 -2.80 -39.69 -10.02
N LEU A 267 -1.50 -39.95 -10.25
CA LEU A 267 -1.04 -41.19 -10.90
C LEU A 267 -1.51 -42.46 -10.17
N ASN A 268 -1.50 -42.45 -8.83
CA ASN A 268 -2.02 -43.56 -8.03
C ASN A 268 -3.55 -43.74 -8.12
N TYR A 269 -4.32 -42.69 -8.45
CA TYR A 269 -5.75 -42.83 -8.73
C TYR A 269 -6.00 -43.32 -10.16
N ASP A 270 -5.21 -42.87 -11.14
CA ASP A 270 -5.34 -43.29 -12.54
C ASP A 270 -5.00 -44.78 -12.71
N ASP A 271 -3.89 -45.26 -12.10
CA ASP A 271 -3.57 -46.70 -12.02
C ASP A 271 -4.68 -47.49 -11.30
N GLY A 272 -5.23 -46.94 -10.21
CA GLY A 272 -6.37 -47.55 -9.50
C GLY A 272 -7.62 -47.68 -10.38
N LEU A 273 -7.89 -46.71 -11.26
CA LEU A 273 -9.01 -46.74 -12.20
C LEU A 273 -8.77 -47.69 -13.38
N GLU A 274 -7.53 -47.78 -13.88
CA GLU A 274 -7.18 -48.73 -14.95
C GLU A 274 -7.27 -50.17 -14.45
N ASN A 275 -6.72 -50.47 -13.27
CA ASN A 275 -6.86 -51.78 -12.63
C ASN A 275 -8.33 -52.15 -12.36
N LEU A 276 -9.20 -51.18 -12.02
CA LEU A 276 -10.63 -51.44 -11.80
C LEU A 276 -11.36 -51.76 -13.11
N LYS A 277 -11.09 -51.03 -14.20
CA LYS A 277 -11.60 -51.36 -15.55
C LYS A 277 -11.17 -52.74 -16.02
N ASN A 278 -9.90 -53.11 -15.79
CA ASN A 278 -9.40 -54.44 -16.15
C ASN A 278 -10.15 -55.55 -15.40
N VAL A 279 -10.54 -55.33 -14.14
CA VAL A 279 -11.38 -56.28 -13.38
C VAL A 279 -12.83 -56.30 -13.89
N GLU A 280 -13.39 -55.16 -14.29
CA GLU A 280 -14.73 -55.05 -14.90
C GLU A 280 -14.78 -55.83 -16.23
N GLU A 281 -13.84 -55.58 -17.14
CA GLU A 281 -13.72 -56.31 -18.42
C GLU A 281 -13.48 -57.81 -18.21
N MET A 282 -12.68 -58.21 -17.21
CA MET A 282 -12.49 -59.63 -16.88
C MET A 282 -13.78 -60.31 -16.37
N LEU A 283 -14.64 -59.59 -15.64
CA LEU A 283 -15.92 -60.13 -15.15
C LEU A 283 -16.94 -60.29 -16.28
N ASP A 284 -16.98 -59.32 -17.21
CA ASP A 284 -17.90 -59.35 -18.35
C ASP A 284 -17.45 -60.30 -19.46
N THR A 285 -16.14 -60.41 -19.76
CA THR A 285 -15.66 -61.17 -20.93
C THR A 285 -15.18 -62.59 -20.63
N ALA A 286 -14.71 -62.90 -19.41
CA ALA A 286 -14.07 -64.19 -19.16
C ALA A 286 -15.08 -65.34 -19.07
N PRO A 287 -14.92 -66.44 -19.84
CA PRO A 287 -15.81 -67.60 -19.80
C PRO A 287 -15.92 -68.28 -18.42
N GLU A 288 -15.00 -67.98 -17.50
CA GLU A 288 -14.97 -68.51 -16.13
C GLU A 288 -16.00 -67.89 -15.18
N TYR A 289 -16.49 -66.68 -15.50
CA TYR A 289 -17.51 -65.95 -14.74
C TYR A 289 -18.88 -65.90 -15.44
N GLN A 290 -18.92 -66.25 -16.73
CA GLN A 290 -20.16 -66.34 -17.51
C GLN A 290 -20.93 -67.64 -17.29
N LEU A 291 -22.27 -67.55 -17.31
CA LEU A 291 -23.16 -68.69 -17.11
C LEU A 291 -23.29 -69.50 -18.41
N SER A 292 -22.53 -70.59 -18.53
CA SER A 292 -22.51 -71.44 -19.72
C SER A 292 -23.87 -72.10 -20.02
N GLU A 293 -24.24 -72.23 -21.29
CA GLU A 293 -25.48 -72.89 -21.71
C GLU A 293 -25.52 -74.40 -21.34
N PRO A 294 -26.72 -74.97 -21.09
CA PRO A 294 -26.86 -76.40 -20.86
C PRO A 294 -26.60 -77.20 -22.14
N GLN A 295 -25.59 -78.07 -22.11
CA GLN A 295 -25.35 -79.04 -23.18
C GLN A 295 -26.48 -80.08 -23.27
N GLY A 296 -26.57 -80.81 -24.38
CA GLY A 296 -27.70 -81.71 -24.67
C GLY A 296 -28.01 -82.72 -23.55
N PHE A 297 -29.31 -82.91 -23.27
CA PHE A 297 -29.88 -83.92 -22.35
C PHE A 297 -29.56 -83.79 -20.84
N MET A 298 -28.90 -82.74 -20.33
CA MET A 298 -28.82 -82.54 -18.87
C MET A 298 -30.13 -82.03 -18.26
N THR A 299 -30.54 -82.61 -17.13
CA THR A 299 -31.69 -82.14 -16.34
C THR A 299 -31.32 -80.86 -15.58
N ALA A 300 -32.32 -80.03 -15.25
CA ALA A 300 -32.12 -78.80 -14.47
C ALA A 300 -31.39 -79.05 -13.13
N LYS A 301 -31.62 -80.22 -12.49
CA LYS A 301 -30.91 -80.63 -11.26
C LYS A 301 -29.43 -80.92 -11.52
N ALA A 302 -29.07 -81.50 -12.67
CA ALA A 302 -27.68 -81.74 -13.05
C ALA A 302 -26.97 -80.45 -13.52
N TYR A 303 -27.66 -79.58 -14.24
CA TYR A 303 -27.16 -78.26 -14.63
C TYR A 303 -26.84 -77.39 -13.39
N LYS A 304 -27.77 -77.32 -12.43
CA LYS A 304 -27.58 -76.59 -11.18
C LYS A 304 -26.33 -77.06 -10.43
N THR A 305 -26.16 -78.37 -10.22
CA THR A 305 -25.07 -78.91 -9.39
C THR A 305 -23.72 -78.94 -10.09
N LYS A 306 -23.67 -79.09 -11.42
CA LYS A 306 -22.39 -79.16 -12.17
C LYS A 306 -21.87 -77.81 -12.66
N ILE A 307 -22.76 -76.89 -13.03
CA ILE A 307 -22.39 -75.61 -13.67
C ILE A 307 -22.67 -74.44 -12.71
N ALA A 308 -23.94 -74.20 -12.38
CA ALA A 308 -24.32 -73.01 -11.62
C ALA A 308 -23.72 -72.97 -10.19
N GLU A 309 -23.72 -74.10 -9.46
CA GLU A 309 -23.14 -74.15 -8.11
C GLU A 309 -21.60 -73.99 -8.12
N SER A 310 -20.91 -74.39 -9.20
CA SER A 310 -19.47 -74.16 -9.37
C SER A 310 -19.17 -72.66 -9.57
N LEU A 311 -19.90 -72.01 -10.49
CA LEU A 311 -19.80 -70.56 -10.73
C LEU A 311 -20.14 -69.75 -9.45
N ILE A 312 -21.19 -70.13 -8.72
CA ILE A 312 -21.57 -69.50 -7.46
C ILE A 312 -20.45 -69.62 -6.40
N GLN A 313 -19.66 -70.71 -6.37
CA GLN A 313 -18.52 -70.80 -5.45
C GLN A 313 -17.35 -69.91 -5.89
N LYS A 314 -17.05 -69.80 -7.20
CA LYS A 314 -16.05 -68.84 -7.71
C LYS A 314 -16.41 -67.40 -7.33
N LEU A 315 -17.65 -66.99 -7.59
CA LEU A 315 -18.13 -65.65 -7.26
C LEU A 315 -18.10 -65.39 -5.74
N LYS A 316 -18.51 -66.37 -4.91
CA LYS A 316 -18.39 -66.26 -3.44
C LYS A 316 -16.95 -66.16 -2.95
N ALA A 317 -15.99 -66.79 -3.62
CA ALA A 317 -14.57 -66.65 -3.29
C ALA A 317 -14.05 -65.25 -3.67
N LEU A 318 -14.38 -64.76 -4.86
CA LEU A 318 -14.00 -63.43 -5.34
C LEU A 318 -14.57 -62.32 -4.42
N VAL A 319 -15.85 -62.39 -4.07
CA VAL A 319 -16.50 -61.45 -3.13
C VAL A 319 -15.86 -61.49 -1.75
N LYS A 320 -15.46 -62.66 -1.23
CA LYS A 320 -14.72 -62.76 0.04
C LYS A 320 -13.37 -62.06 -0.02
N THR A 321 -12.61 -62.26 -1.10
CA THR A 321 -11.30 -61.61 -1.31
C THR A 321 -11.43 -60.10 -1.44
N ALA A 322 -12.43 -59.62 -2.19
CA ALA A 322 -12.73 -58.19 -2.33
C ALA A 322 -13.12 -57.57 -0.98
N LEU A 323 -14.00 -58.20 -0.21
CA LEU A 323 -14.38 -57.73 1.13
C LEU A 323 -13.19 -57.71 2.09
N ALA A 324 -12.33 -58.75 2.08
CA ALA A 324 -11.12 -58.77 2.90
C ALA A 324 -10.20 -57.59 2.59
N ARG A 325 -9.97 -57.30 1.29
CA ARG A 325 -9.18 -56.14 0.85
C ARG A 325 -9.83 -54.79 1.20
N CYS A 326 -11.15 -54.70 1.19
CA CYS A 326 -11.86 -53.50 1.67
C CYS A 326 -11.66 -53.29 3.18
N PHE A 327 -11.69 -54.35 3.99
CA PHE A 327 -11.40 -54.26 5.42
C PHE A 327 -9.92 -53.93 5.71
N GLU A 328 -8.97 -54.52 4.97
CA GLU A 328 -7.55 -54.16 5.03
C GLU A 328 -7.33 -52.67 4.69
N GLY A 329 -7.99 -52.15 3.66
CA GLY A 329 -7.95 -50.73 3.30
C GLY A 329 -8.54 -49.82 4.39
N TRP A 330 -9.65 -50.23 4.99
CA TRP A 330 -10.33 -49.47 6.05
C TRP A 330 -9.55 -49.44 7.37
N ASP A 331 -8.93 -50.55 7.79
CA ASP A 331 -8.02 -50.58 8.94
C ASP A 331 -6.79 -49.69 8.70
N ASN A 332 -6.15 -49.80 7.53
CA ASN A 332 -5.00 -48.95 7.20
C ASN A 332 -5.37 -47.47 7.19
N TYR A 333 -6.53 -47.09 6.64
CA TYR A 333 -7.05 -45.72 6.74
C TYR A 333 -7.28 -45.29 8.19
N HIS A 334 -7.88 -46.13 9.02
CA HIS A 334 -8.14 -45.83 10.43
C HIS A 334 -6.85 -45.63 11.23
N ARG A 335 -5.86 -46.52 11.05
CA ARG A 335 -4.54 -46.46 11.69
C ARG A 335 -3.73 -45.26 11.22
N LEU A 336 -3.79 -44.91 9.94
CA LEU A 336 -3.19 -43.70 9.40
C LEU A 336 -3.84 -42.45 10.00
N ASN A 337 -5.16 -42.40 10.10
CA ASN A 337 -5.89 -41.27 10.69
C ASN A 337 -5.58 -41.07 12.18
N ILE A 338 -5.51 -42.15 12.97
CA ILE A 338 -5.05 -42.09 14.38
C ILE A 338 -3.62 -41.54 14.46
N THR A 339 -2.72 -42.03 13.61
CA THR A 339 -1.32 -41.60 13.59
C THR A 339 -1.20 -40.12 13.22
N ASN A 340 -1.96 -39.67 12.21
CA ASN A 340 -2.03 -38.28 11.77
C ASN A 340 -2.58 -37.37 12.89
N GLY A 341 -3.68 -37.75 13.55
CA GLY A 341 -4.23 -37.02 14.69
C GLY A 341 -3.26 -36.89 15.88
N ASN A 342 -2.44 -37.92 16.12
CA ASN A 342 -1.38 -37.87 17.13
C ASN A 342 -0.19 -36.97 16.70
N LEU A 343 0.16 -36.94 15.43
CA LEU A 343 1.15 -36.00 14.87
C LEU A 343 0.66 -34.54 14.96
N TYR A 344 -0.60 -34.26 14.63
CA TYR A 344 -1.20 -32.93 14.80
C TYR A 344 -1.13 -32.44 16.25
N ARG A 345 -1.54 -33.26 17.22
CA ARG A 345 -1.44 -32.94 18.67
C ARG A 345 0.01 -32.68 19.10
N LYS A 346 0.97 -33.44 18.58
CA LYS A 346 2.41 -33.25 18.87
C LYS A 346 2.92 -31.94 18.25
N SER A 347 2.51 -31.61 17.02
CA SER A 347 2.85 -30.35 16.35
C SER A 347 2.27 -29.14 17.11
N GLU A 348 1.01 -29.21 17.53
CA GLU A 348 0.37 -28.18 18.35
C GLU A 348 1.09 -27.98 19.70
N MET A 349 1.48 -29.07 20.37
CA MET A 349 2.27 -29.02 21.61
C MET A 349 3.64 -28.37 21.38
N LEU A 350 4.35 -28.75 20.31
CA LEU A 350 5.65 -28.15 19.97
C LEU A 350 5.52 -26.65 19.62
N SER A 351 4.44 -26.26 18.94
CA SER A 351 4.14 -24.84 18.67
C SER A 351 3.92 -24.04 19.96
N LYS A 352 3.16 -24.59 20.92
CA LYS A 352 2.96 -23.99 22.25
C LYS A 352 4.25 -23.93 23.09
N ILE A 353 5.13 -24.92 22.97
CA ILE A 353 6.46 -24.89 23.62
C ILE A 353 7.34 -23.82 22.97
N ASN A 354 7.37 -23.73 21.64
CA ASN A 354 8.15 -22.73 20.91
C ASN A 354 7.68 -21.30 21.18
N SER A 355 6.37 -21.05 21.29
CA SER A 355 5.86 -19.71 21.65
C SER A 355 6.23 -19.31 23.09
N LYS A 356 6.18 -20.27 24.05
CA LYS A 356 6.66 -20.04 25.41
C LYS A 356 8.16 -19.74 25.44
N LEU A 357 8.98 -20.57 24.78
CA LEU A 357 10.44 -20.36 24.67
C LEU A 357 10.79 -19.03 23.98
N LYS A 358 10.00 -18.58 23.01
CA LYS A 358 10.15 -17.25 22.40
C LYS A 358 9.93 -16.14 23.44
N SER A 359 8.83 -16.19 24.20
CA SER A 359 8.56 -15.19 25.25
C SER A 359 9.62 -15.18 26.37
N GLU A 360 10.15 -16.35 26.75
CA GLU A 360 11.24 -16.45 27.71
C GLU A 360 12.55 -15.86 27.17
N ASN A 361 12.84 -16.06 25.87
CA ASN A 361 13.98 -15.41 25.21
C ASN A 361 13.81 -13.89 25.08
N GLU A 362 12.59 -13.40 24.88
CA GLU A 362 12.30 -11.96 24.82
C GLU A 362 12.47 -11.30 26.19
N ASN A 363 11.99 -11.93 27.27
CA ASN A 363 12.21 -11.48 28.65
C ASN A 363 13.70 -11.52 29.05
N LEU A 364 14.43 -12.60 28.73
CA LEU A 364 15.87 -12.67 28.98
C LEU A 364 16.64 -11.61 28.17
N ARG A 365 16.16 -11.23 26.97
CA ARG A 365 16.73 -10.13 26.18
C ARG A 365 16.45 -8.75 26.81
N SER A 366 15.32 -8.53 27.49
CA SER A 366 15.10 -7.28 28.25
C SER A 366 15.96 -7.23 29.52
N GLU A 367 16.01 -8.30 30.32
CA GLU A 367 16.90 -8.35 31.51
C GLU A 367 18.37 -8.09 31.14
N VAL A 368 18.84 -8.62 30.00
CA VAL A 368 20.20 -8.38 29.49
C VAL A 368 20.40 -6.95 28.95
N LYS A 369 19.35 -6.25 28.48
CA LYS A 369 19.42 -4.81 28.16
C LYS A 369 19.57 -3.99 29.44
N ASP A 370 18.74 -4.25 30.45
CA ASP A 370 18.72 -3.50 31.71
C ASP A 370 20.02 -3.70 32.49
N TYR A 371 20.55 -4.92 32.51
CA TYR A 371 21.86 -5.21 33.08
C TYR A 371 23.01 -4.48 32.37
N LYS A 372 22.95 -4.34 31.03
CA LYS A 372 23.91 -3.51 30.27
C LYS A 372 23.77 -2.03 30.60
N LEU A 373 22.54 -1.53 30.81
CA LEU A 373 22.30 -0.15 31.23
C LEU A 373 22.89 0.12 32.63
N LEU A 374 22.65 -0.77 33.60
CA LEU A 374 23.23 -0.67 34.94
C LEU A 374 24.77 -0.65 34.89
N ARG A 375 25.40 -1.55 34.12
CA ARG A 375 26.87 -1.53 33.90
C ARG A 375 27.38 -0.25 33.23
N LYS A 376 26.57 0.42 32.40
CA LYS A 376 26.91 1.71 31.78
C LYS A 376 26.79 2.89 32.75
N VAL A 377 25.80 2.87 33.64
CA VAL A 377 25.51 3.96 34.59
C VAL A 377 26.44 3.90 35.82
N PHE A 378 26.58 2.73 36.44
CA PHE A 378 27.36 2.54 37.67
C PHE A 378 28.78 2.02 37.44
N GLY A 379 29.13 1.70 36.19
CA GLY A 379 30.44 1.16 35.81
C GLY A 379 30.58 -0.35 36.08
N HIS A 380 31.39 -1.00 35.25
CA HIS A 380 31.51 -2.46 35.25
C HIS A 380 31.97 -3.06 36.59
N LYS A 381 33.00 -2.48 37.23
CA LYS A 381 33.58 -3.05 38.46
C LYS A 381 32.59 -3.06 39.64
N GLN A 382 31.92 -1.94 39.90
CA GLN A 382 30.96 -1.84 41.02
C GLN A 382 29.77 -2.81 40.84
N ILE A 383 29.24 -2.94 39.62
CA ILE A 383 28.15 -3.89 39.34
C ILE A 383 28.62 -5.35 39.50
N ASP A 384 29.84 -5.67 39.09
CA ASP A 384 30.36 -7.04 39.17
C ASP A 384 30.70 -7.42 40.64
N GLU A 385 31.27 -6.49 41.42
CA GLU A 385 31.49 -6.63 42.87
C GLU A 385 30.15 -6.80 43.63
N LEU A 386 29.13 -6.00 43.31
CA LEU A 386 27.79 -6.13 43.89
C LEU A 386 27.13 -7.49 43.54
N LEU A 387 27.30 -7.97 42.31
CA LEU A 387 26.83 -9.30 41.90
C LEU A 387 27.56 -10.42 42.64
N GLU A 388 28.87 -10.31 42.84
CA GLU A 388 29.66 -11.30 43.57
C GLU A 388 29.24 -11.36 45.05
N GLN A 389 29.07 -10.21 45.70
CA GLN A 389 28.50 -10.12 47.05
C GLN A 389 27.09 -10.74 47.11
N ALA A 390 26.20 -10.41 46.16
CA ALA A 390 24.84 -10.96 46.09
C ALA A 390 24.84 -12.48 45.87
N ARG A 391 25.74 -13.02 45.03
CA ARG A 391 25.94 -14.46 44.83
C ARG A 391 26.40 -15.14 46.11
N ASN A 392 27.39 -14.59 46.81
CA ASN A 392 27.90 -15.14 48.06
C ASN A 392 26.84 -15.14 49.19
N ILE A 393 26.01 -14.10 49.28
CA ILE A 393 24.86 -14.06 50.19
C ILE A 393 23.80 -15.12 49.82
N LYS A 394 23.55 -15.35 48.52
CA LYS A 394 22.58 -16.35 48.03
C LYS A 394 23.10 -17.79 48.18
N GLY A 395 24.42 -18.00 48.10
CA GLY A 395 25.11 -19.26 48.41
C GLY A 395 24.97 -19.64 49.89
N ARG A 396 25.37 -18.75 50.80
CA ARG A 396 25.23 -18.97 52.26
C ARG A 396 23.79 -19.26 52.69
N LYS A 397 22.78 -18.70 52.01
CA LYS A 397 21.35 -19.00 52.24
C LYS A 397 20.88 -20.36 51.69
N ARG A 398 21.65 -21.02 50.83
CA ARG A 398 21.42 -22.41 50.38
C ARG A 398 22.15 -23.43 51.25
N GLU A 399 23.33 -23.06 51.76
CA GLU A 399 24.14 -23.90 52.66
C GLU A 399 23.56 -23.97 54.08
N ASN A 400 22.88 -22.92 54.53
CA ASN A 400 22.08 -22.91 55.76
C ASN A 400 20.56 -22.86 55.47
N PRO A 401 19.95 -23.99 55.04
CA PRO A 401 18.49 -24.12 55.02
C PRO A 401 18.00 -24.22 56.47
N ARG A 402 17.64 -23.06 57.05
CA ARG A 402 17.14 -22.85 58.43
C ARG A 402 16.93 -24.14 59.25
N SER A 403 17.88 -24.41 60.15
CA SER A 403 17.60 -25.24 61.33
C SER A 403 16.38 -24.68 62.07
N ARG A 404 15.45 -25.56 62.44
CA ARG A 404 14.17 -25.24 63.08
C ARG A 404 13.70 -26.43 63.91
#